data_AF-A0A383BUA3-F1
#
_entry.id   AF-A0A383BUA3-F1
#
_cell.length_a   1.000
_cell.length_b   1.000
_cell.length_c   1.000
_cell.angle_alpha   90.00
_cell.angle_beta   90.00
_cell.angle_gamma   90.00
#
_symmetry.space_group_name_H-M   'P 1'
#
loop_
_entity.id
_entity.type
_entity.pdbx_description
1 polymer ?
#
loop_
_entity_poly.entity_id
_entity_poly.type
_entity_poly.pdbx_seq_one_letter_code
_entity_poly.pdbx_strand_id
1 'polypeptide(L)' 'SLFVAAKINHFEQLPHGKIESKKRAERMINQMEEEGFGSCSNHRHCEVVCPKEISVSNIASMNNLL' A
#
# COMPACT_ATOMS: atom_id res chain seq x y z
N SER A 1 3.43 6.32 -0.69
CA SER A 1 3.22 5.02 -0.02
C SER A 1 1.83 4.80 0.57
N LEU A 2 1.26 5.70 1.39
CA LEU A 2 0.01 5.45 2.13
C LEU A 2 -1.19 5.02 1.26
N PHE A 3 -1.49 5.75 0.19
CA PHE A 3 -2.64 5.44 -0.69
C PHE A 3 -2.47 4.12 -1.44
N VAL A 4 -1.26 3.86 -1.97
CA VAL A 4 -0.94 2.62 -2.68
C VAL A 4 -1.08 1.41 -1.75
N ALA A 5 -0.54 1.51 -0.53
CA ALA A 5 -0.66 0.47 0.48
C ALA A 5 -2.13 0.18 0.83
N ALA A 6 -2.97 1.21 0.97
CA ALA A 6 -4.39 1.04 1.21
C ALA A 6 -5.10 0.32 0.05
N LYS A 7 -4.73 0.61 -1.21
CA LYS A 7 -5.27 -0.08 -2.38
C LYS A 7 -4.82 -1.55 -2.47
N ILE A 8 -3.56 -1.84 -2.13
CA ILE A 8 -3.05 -3.21 -2.09
C ILE A 8 -3.85 -4.04 -1.09
N ASN A 9 -4.01 -3.55 0.15
CA ASN A 9 -4.77 -4.27 1.18
C ASN A 9 -6.24 -4.43 0.79
N HIS A 10 -6.84 -3.40 0.19
CA HIS A 10 -8.20 -3.50 -0.31
C HIS A 10 -8.36 -4.64 -1.34
N PHE A 11 -7.42 -4.79 -2.27
CA PHE A 11 -7.46 -5.87 -3.26
C PHE A 11 -7.12 -7.24 -2.67
N GLU A 12 -6.29 -7.29 -1.64
CA GLU A 12 -5.97 -8.55 -0.96
C GLU A 12 -7.18 -9.14 -0.20
N GLN A 13 -8.06 -8.30 0.32
CA GLN A 13 -9.31 -8.73 0.96
C GLN A 13 -10.32 -9.33 -0.03
N LEU A 14 -10.14 -9.15 -1.34
CA LEU A 14 -11.03 -9.71 -2.35
C LEU A 14 -10.73 -11.20 -2.56
N PRO A 15 -11.77 -12.06 -2.65
CA PRO A 15 -11.56 -13.48 -2.93
C PRO A 15 -11.03 -13.74 -4.35
N HIS A 16 -11.21 -12.77 -5.26
CA HIS A 16 -10.83 -12.87 -6.66
C HIS A 16 -9.36 -12.48 -6.88
N GLY A 17 -8.62 -13.38 -7.53
CA GLY A 17 -7.23 -13.14 -7.89
C GLY A 17 -6.26 -13.26 -6.71
N LYS A 18 -6.57 -14.16 -5.75
CA LYS A 18 -5.67 -14.50 -4.64
C LYS A 18 -4.33 -15.07 -5.10
N ILE A 19 -4.32 -15.80 -6.22
CA ILE A 19 -3.10 -16.37 -6.80
C ILE A 19 -2.19 -15.25 -7.33
N GLU A 20 -2.79 -14.23 -7.95
CA GLU A 20 -2.08 -13.08 -8.51
C GLU A 20 -1.87 -11.93 -7.51
N SER A 21 -2.28 -12.07 -6.25
CA SER A 21 -2.24 -10.98 -5.26
C SER A 21 -0.83 -10.44 -5.04
N LYS A 22 0.14 -11.34 -4.81
CA LYS A 22 1.55 -10.98 -4.62
C LYS A 22 2.13 -10.28 -5.84
N LYS A 23 1.97 -10.88 -7.02
CA LYS A 23 2.45 -10.31 -8.30
C LYS A 23 1.83 -8.94 -8.59
N ARG A 24 0.57 -8.73 -8.22
CA ARG A 24 -0.12 -7.44 -8.35
C ARG A 24 0.42 -6.41 -7.37
N ALA A 25 0.65 -6.79 -6.12
CA ALA A 25 1.26 -5.91 -5.11
C ALA A 25 2.66 -5.46 -5.55
N GLU A 26 3.51 -6.39 -6.01
CA GLU A 26 4.85 -6.09 -6.56
C GLU A 26 4.77 -5.08 -7.70
N ARG A 27 3.87 -5.29 -8.67
CA ARG A 27 3.68 -4.34 -9.79
C ARG A 27 3.25 -2.95 -9.33
N MET A 28 2.36 -2.86 -8.34
CA MET A 28 1.92 -1.58 -7.80
C MET A 28 3.03 -0.85 -7.04
N ILE A 29 3.91 -1.59 -6.37
CA ILE A 29 5.05 -1.02 -5.64
C ILE A 29 6.12 -0.54 -6.61
N ASN A 30 6.48 -1.34 -7.63
CA ASN A 30 7.44 -0.92 -8.65
C ASN A 30 6.99 0.37 -9.34
N GLN A 31 5.72 0.47 -9.71
CA GLN A 31 5.16 1.70 -10.28
C GLN A 31 5.25 2.89 -9.32
N MET A 32 4.95 2.66 -8.02
CA MET A 32 5.06 3.70 -6.99
C MET A 32 6.50 4.21 -6.83
N GLU A 33 7.49 3.32 -6.95
CA GLU A 33 8.91 3.68 -6.92
C GLU A 33 9.34 4.44 -8.18
N GLU A 34 8.91 4.01 -9.36
CA GLU A 34 9.14 4.71 -10.64
C GLU A 34 8.56 6.14 -10.64
N GLU A 35 7.41 6.34 -9.99
CA GLU A 35 6.78 7.64 -9.80
C GLU A 35 7.43 8.49 -8.70
N GLY A 36 8.43 7.97 -7.99
CA GLY A 36 9.22 8.70 -7.01
C GLY A 36 8.55 8.88 -5.65
N PHE A 37 7.47 8.15 -5.34
CA PHE A 37 6.80 8.25 -4.04
C PHE A 37 7.61 7.66 -2.88
N GLY A 38 8.54 6.74 -3.18
CA GLY A 38 9.48 6.16 -2.22
C GLY A 38 8.87 5.38 -1.05
N SER A 39 9.72 5.07 -0.08
CA SER A 39 9.39 4.30 1.13
C SER A 39 8.92 5.20 2.30
N CYS A 40 8.30 4.59 3.31
CA CYS A 40 7.79 5.31 4.47
C CYS A 40 8.91 5.60 5.50
N SER A 41 9.13 6.88 5.84
CA SER A 41 10.06 7.30 6.90
C SER A 41 9.43 7.30 8.31
N ASN A 42 8.21 6.77 8.48
CA ASN A 42 7.49 6.68 9.76
C ASN A 42 7.18 8.01 10.48
N HIS A 43 7.23 9.15 9.80
CA HIS A 43 6.81 10.44 10.38
C HIS A 43 5.30 10.57 10.62
N ARG A 44 4.48 9.69 10.02
CA ARG A 44 3.01 9.62 10.15
C ARG A 44 2.22 10.89 9.79
N HIS A 45 2.86 11.88 9.17
CA HIS A 45 2.18 13.09 8.71
C HIS A 45 1.07 12.79 7.68
N CYS A 46 1.28 11.78 6.83
CA CYS A 46 0.33 11.38 5.78
C CYS A 46 -1.02 10.86 6.33
N GLU A 47 -1.06 10.26 7.51
CA GLU A 47 -2.30 9.77 8.15
C GLU A 47 -3.11 10.93 8.74
N VAL A 48 -2.43 11.88 9.39
CA VAL A 48 -3.06 13.05 10.03
C VAL A 48 -3.74 13.96 9.01
N VAL A 49 -3.12 14.18 7.85
CA VAL A 49 -3.66 15.08 6.81
C VAL A 49 -4.64 14.38 5.86
N CYS A 50 -4.83 13.06 5.99
CA CYS A 50 -5.64 12.30 5.04
C CYS A 50 -7.13 12.60 5.22
N PRO A 51 -7.83 13.18 4.22
CA PRO A 51 -9.28 13.45 4.33
C PRO A 51 -10.14 12.18 4.30
N LYS A 52 -9.52 11.02 4.06
CA LYS A 52 -10.16 9.70 4.04
C LYS A 52 -9.75 8.84 5.24
N GLU A 53 -9.02 9.42 6.20
CA GLU A 53 -8.65 8.76 7.46
C GLU A 53 -7.94 7.40 7.24
N ILE A 54 -7.12 7.32 6.20
CA ILE A 54 -6.38 6.10 5.89
C ILE A 54 -5.26 5.93 6.92
N SER A 55 -5.29 4.82 7.65
CA SER A 55 -4.26 4.55 8.66
C SER A 55 -2.94 4.06 8.05
N VAL A 56 -1.82 4.42 8.70
CA VAL A 56 -0.48 3.91 8.38
C VAL A 56 -0.34 2.39 8.57
N SER A 57 -1.27 1.75 9.29
CA SER A 57 -1.34 0.28 9.40
C SER A 57 -1.36 -0.40 8.02
N ASN A 58 -1.92 0.28 7.02
CA ASN A 58 -1.94 -0.24 5.67
C ASN A 58 -0.54 -0.46 5.08
N ILE A 59 0.41 0.41 5.40
CA ILE A 59 1.80 0.29 4.96
C ILE A 59 2.47 -0.91 5.65
N ALA A 60 2.17 -1.15 6.92
CA ALA A 60 2.68 -2.31 7.64
C ALA A 60 2.14 -3.63 7.04
N SER A 61 0.85 -3.69 6.73
CA SER A 61 0.26 -4.85 6.05
C SER A 61 0.87 -5.11 4.67
N MET A 62 1.07 -4.05 3.87
CA MET A 62 1.74 -4.13 2.58
C MET A 62 3.15 -4.70 2.70
N ASN A 63 3.94 -4.25 3.69
CA ASN A 63 5.29 -4.74 3.93
C ASN A 63 5.33 -6.21 4.39
N ASN A 64 4.29 -6.69 5.08
CA ASN A 64 4.18 -8.11 5.48
C ASN A 64 3.72 -9.03 4.33
N LEU A 65 3.20 -8.47 3.24
CA LEU A 65 2.65 -9.22 2.12
C LEU A 65 3.72 -9.73 1.14
N LEU A 66 4.90 -9.10 1.17
CA LEU A 66 6.03 -9.37 0.28
C LEU A 66 7.06 -10.27 0.97
#